data_AF-A0A7S0RYM7-F1
#
_entry.id   AF-A0A7S0RYM7-F1
#
_cell.length_a   1.000
_cell.length_b   1.000
_cell.length_c   1.000
_cell.angle_alpha   90.00
_cell.angle_beta   90.00
_cell.angle_gamma   90.00
#
_symmetry.space_group_name_H-M   'P 1'
#
loop_
_entity.id
_entity.type
_entity.pdbx_description
1 polymer ?
#
loop_
_entity_poly.entity_id
_entity_poly.type
_entity_poly.pdbx_seq_one_letter_code
_entity_poly.pdbx_strand_id
1 'polypeptide(L)'
;ATIPGVNATTPRIQFLECSVYVVLDAQRQQVGYLVEKMLDPVKYKKWNSNGGYVDGQGVEDTLAQEMNLLAIQEEDEEEEEDDDGNEQVFVSSDELNITAADIPQAFTHFTYIHSRRKTMVCDLQGVLNTASSPPVFELTDPVIHYRSDKGRRNVFGRTDKGVAGMHAFLGTHKCTDLCRALRRTWKHGQYAKRRTPFR
;
A
#
# COMPACT_ATOMS: atom_id res chain seq x y z
N ALA A 1 -0.06 -8.53 -19.07
CA ALA A 1 0.13 -7.16 -19.61
C ALA A 1 1.36 -6.58 -18.92
N THR A 2 2.32 -6.06 -19.69
CA THR A 2 3.48 -5.32 -19.18
C THR A 2 3.04 -3.92 -18.80
N ILE A 3 3.50 -3.42 -17.64
CA ILE A 3 3.24 -2.04 -17.22
C ILE A 3 4.25 -1.14 -17.94
N PRO A 4 3.83 -0.13 -18.71
CA PRO A 4 4.76 0.81 -19.34
C PRO A 4 5.73 1.42 -18.33
N GLY A 5 6.99 1.63 -18.71
CA GLY A 5 8.04 2.15 -17.83
C GLY A 5 8.61 1.14 -16.81
N VAL A 6 7.95 -0.01 -16.56
CA VAL A 6 8.49 -1.08 -15.72
C VAL A 6 9.33 -2.03 -16.58
N ASN A 7 10.61 -2.19 -16.23
CA ASN A 7 11.56 -3.01 -16.97
C ASN A 7 12.35 -3.95 -16.03
N ALA A 8 13.40 -4.61 -16.56
CA ALA A 8 14.22 -5.57 -15.82
C ALA A 8 15.08 -4.95 -14.71
N THR A 9 15.23 -3.62 -14.68
CA THR A 9 15.99 -2.88 -13.65
C THR A 9 15.08 -2.24 -12.60
N THR A 10 13.76 -2.22 -12.83
CA THR A 10 12.80 -1.66 -11.87
C THR A 10 12.80 -2.51 -10.58
N PRO A 11 13.02 -1.89 -9.40
CA PRO A 11 13.03 -2.63 -8.15
C PRO A 11 11.75 -3.45 -7.92
N ARG A 12 11.89 -4.61 -7.26
CA ARG A 12 10.79 -5.48 -6.86
C ARG A 12 10.52 -5.36 -5.37
N ILE A 13 9.32 -5.70 -4.93
CA ILE A 13 8.97 -5.78 -3.50
C ILE A 13 8.98 -7.24 -3.08
N GLN A 14 9.60 -7.51 -1.93
CA GLN A 14 9.56 -8.79 -1.25
C GLN A 14 9.40 -8.55 0.25
N PHE A 15 8.42 -9.20 0.87
CA PHE A 15 8.32 -9.21 2.33
C PHE A 15 9.19 -10.33 2.89
N LEU A 16 9.84 -10.08 4.04
CA LEU A 16 10.58 -11.12 4.75
C LEU A 16 9.62 -12.20 5.24
N GLU A 17 10.09 -13.44 5.19
CA GLU A 17 9.43 -14.54 5.88
C GLU A 17 9.78 -14.47 7.37
N CYS A 18 8.75 -14.50 8.21
CA CYS A 18 8.90 -14.58 9.65
C CYS A 18 8.50 -15.97 10.15
N SER A 19 9.14 -16.43 11.23
CA SER A 19 8.84 -17.67 11.94
C SER A 19 8.53 -17.38 13.40
N VAL A 20 7.63 -18.18 13.99
CA VAL A 20 7.34 -18.11 15.43
C VAL A 20 8.03 -19.28 16.14
N TYR A 21 8.93 -18.95 17.05
CA TYR A 21 9.59 -19.91 17.93
C TYR A 21 8.96 -19.86 19.31
N VAL A 22 8.77 -21.03 19.91
CA VAL A 22 8.42 -21.15 21.33
C VAL A 22 9.63 -21.75 22.04
N VAL A 23 10.20 -20.98 22.97
CA VAL A 23 11.36 -21.39 23.77
C VAL A 23 10.98 -21.39 25.25
N LEU A 24 11.66 -22.23 26.01
CA LEU A 24 11.55 -22.25 27.46
C LEU A 24 12.54 -21.24 28.04
N ASP A 25 12.06 -20.33 28.88
CA ASP A 25 12.93 -19.43 29.64
C ASP A 25 13.68 -20.18 30.77
N ALA A 26 14.49 -19.45 31.53
CA ALA A 26 15.25 -20.00 32.65
C ALA A 26 14.36 -20.62 33.75
N GLN A 27 13.09 -20.21 33.81
CA GLN A 27 12.05 -20.65 34.74
C GLN A 27 11.15 -21.73 34.12
N ARG A 28 11.51 -22.27 32.94
CA ARG A 28 10.75 -23.26 32.17
C ARG A 28 9.35 -22.78 31.75
N GLN A 29 9.14 -21.47 31.66
CA GLN A 29 7.93 -20.90 31.06
C GLN A 29 8.09 -20.80 29.55
N GLN A 30 7.01 -21.01 28.81
CA GLN A 30 7.01 -20.86 27.36
C GLN A 30 6.95 -19.38 26.99
N VAL A 31 7.90 -18.92 26.18
CA VAL A 31 7.95 -17.57 25.62
C VAL A 31 7.97 -17.68 24.10
N GLY A 32 7.07 -16.95 23.44
CA GLY A 32 6.99 -16.87 21.99
C GLY A 32 7.87 -15.74 21.45
N TYR A 33 8.66 -16.03 20.43
CA TYR A 33 9.46 -15.06 19.68
C TYR A 33 9.05 -15.11 18.22
N LEU A 34 8.79 -13.93 17.63
CA LEU A 34 8.74 -13.77 16.18
C LEU A 34 10.17 -13.45 15.71
N VAL A 35 10.65 -14.21 14.72
CA VAL A 35 12.03 -14.14 14.24
C VAL A 35 12.04 -14.07 12.72
N GLU A 36 12.93 -13.25 12.18
CA GLU A 36 13.12 -13.05 10.75
C GLU A 36 14.59 -12.71 10.44
N LYS A 37 14.92 -12.60 9.15
CA LYS A 37 16.26 -12.18 8.70
C LYS A 37 16.56 -10.77 9.22
N MET A 38 17.70 -10.60 9.90
CA MET A 38 18.20 -9.28 10.27
C MET A 38 18.61 -8.49 9.02
N LEU A 39 17.92 -7.38 8.77
CA LEU A 39 18.29 -6.41 7.74
C LEU A 39 19.45 -5.51 8.22
N ASP A 40 20.18 -4.93 7.28
CA ASP A 40 21.26 -3.97 7.57
C ASP A 40 20.67 -2.71 8.23
N PRO A 41 20.93 -2.47 9.53
CA PRO A 41 20.28 -1.40 10.28
C PRO A 41 20.70 0.00 9.80
N VAL A 42 21.87 0.12 9.16
CA VAL A 42 22.36 1.40 8.63
C VAL A 42 21.59 1.80 7.37
N LYS A 43 21.06 0.83 6.62
CA LYS A 43 20.29 1.05 5.38
C LYS A 43 18.78 1.03 5.59
N TYR A 44 18.34 0.77 6.81
CA TYR A 44 16.92 0.64 7.11
C TYR A 44 16.19 1.97 6.90
N LYS A 45 15.06 1.92 6.19
CA LYS A 45 14.24 3.08 5.87
C LYS A 45 12.76 2.75 6.02
N LYS A 46 11.99 3.75 6.45
CA LYS A 46 10.52 3.75 6.44
C LYS A 46 10.01 4.64 5.32
N TRP A 47 9.24 4.07 4.40
CA TRP A 47 8.70 4.78 3.24
C TRP A 47 7.29 5.33 3.48
N ASN A 48 6.47 4.65 4.27
CA ASN A 48 5.21 5.20 4.76
C ASN A 48 4.89 4.64 6.14
N SER A 49 3.85 5.17 6.78
CA SER A 49 3.40 4.72 8.09
C SER A 49 1.94 4.30 8.10
N ASN A 50 1.53 3.64 9.19
CA ASN A 50 0.12 3.40 9.51
C ASN A 50 -0.64 4.65 10.01
N GLY A 51 -0.02 5.84 9.96
CA GLY A 51 -0.57 7.11 10.46
C GLY A 51 -0.56 8.25 9.45
N GLY A 52 -0.37 7.95 8.16
CA GLY A 52 -0.44 8.96 7.09
C GLY A 52 0.90 9.58 6.69
N TYR A 53 2.03 9.29 7.34
CA TYR A 53 3.33 9.67 6.79
C TYR A 53 3.59 8.98 5.43
N VAL A 54 4.03 9.74 4.43
CA VAL A 54 4.43 9.28 3.09
C VAL A 54 5.76 9.97 2.71
N ASP A 55 6.81 9.19 2.52
CA ASP A 55 8.15 9.68 2.17
C ASP A 55 8.13 10.46 0.85
N GLY A 56 8.75 11.64 0.84
CA GLY A 56 8.78 12.54 -0.32
C GLY A 56 7.44 13.22 -0.65
N GLN A 57 6.38 12.94 0.11
CA GLN A 57 5.04 13.50 -0.12
C GLN A 57 4.50 14.07 1.20
N GLY A 58 5.00 15.25 1.54
CA GLY A 58 4.49 16.07 2.63
C GLY A 58 3.62 17.21 2.11
N VAL A 59 2.59 17.54 2.89
CA VAL A 59 1.87 18.82 2.82
C VAL A 59 2.78 19.86 3.49
N GLU A 60 3.02 21.01 2.84
CA GLU A 60 3.42 22.21 3.58
C GLU A 60 2.30 22.53 4.57
N ASP A 61 2.66 22.51 5.84
CA ASP A 61 1.84 22.69 7.03
C ASP A 61 0.78 23.81 6.91
N THR A 62 -0.38 23.52 6.31
CA THR A 62 -1.59 24.35 6.39
C THR A 62 -2.83 23.46 6.15
N LEU A 63 -3.82 23.54 7.06
CA LEU A 63 -5.23 23.09 6.94
C LEU A 63 -5.64 21.65 7.33
N ALA A 64 -4.74 20.69 7.55
CA ALA A 64 -5.15 19.32 7.92
C ALA A 64 -5.67 19.16 9.38
N GLN A 65 -5.59 20.20 10.22
CA GLN A 65 -6.07 20.17 11.61
C GLN A 65 -7.55 20.56 11.78
N GLU A 66 -8.22 21.14 10.78
CA GLU A 66 -9.61 21.61 10.95
C GLU A 66 -10.69 20.59 10.55
N MET A 67 -10.35 19.51 9.86
CA MET A 67 -11.34 18.50 9.44
C MET A 67 -11.62 17.39 10.47
N ASN A 68 -11.06 17.48 11.68
CA ASN A 68 -11.26 16.47 12.72
C ASN A 68 -12.45 16.77 13.66
N LEU A 69 -13.39 17.64 13.28
CA LEU A 69 -14.51 18.06 14.14
C LEU A 69 -15.92 18.06 13.49
N LEU A 70 -16.15 17.36 12.38
CA LEU A 70 -17.49 17.14 11.79
C LEU A 70 -17.43 15.83 10.98
N ALA A 71 -18.20 14.76 11.17
CA ALA A 71 -19.32 14.45 12.03
C ALA A 71 -19.32 12.92 12.23
N ILE A 72 -19.56 12.46 13.47
CA ILE A 72 -20.20 11.18 13.69
C ILE A 72 -21.69 11.44 13.52
N GLN A 73 -22.25 11.02 12.39
CA GLN A 73 -23.63 10.61 12.31
C GLN A 73 -23.66 9.36 11.44
N GLU A 74 -24.05 8.25 12.07
CA GLU A 74 -24.51 7.08 11.36
C GLU A 74 -25.78 7.48 10.60
N GLU A 75 -25.75 7.40 9.28
CA GLU A 75 -26.92 7.14 8.42
C GLU A 75 -26.45 6.97 6.96
N ASP A 76 -26.85 5.82 6.41
CA ASP A 76 -27.14 5.45 5.02
C ASP A 76 -26.09 5.51 3.90
N GLU A 77 -26.18 4.46 3.09
CA GLU A 77 -25.40 4.18 1.89
C GLU A 77 -25.65 5.24 0.82
N GLU A 78 -24.63 6.04 0.52
CA GLU A 78 -24.54 6.72 -0.78
C GLU A 78 -23.26 6.25 -1.49
N GLU A 79 -23.47 5.58 -2.62
CA GLU A 79 -22.42 5.28 -3.58
C GLU A 79 -21.88 6.61 -4.13
N GLU A 80 -20.66 6.99 -3.76
CA GLU A 80 -20.01 8.10 -4.44
C GLU A 80 -19.71 7.70 -5.88
N GLU A 81 -20.49 8.26 -6.81
CA GLU A 81 -20.20 8.30 -8.24
C GLU A 81 -18.94 9.15 -8.45
N ASP A 82 -17.80 8.49 -8.64
CA ASP A 82 -16.59 9.16 -9.10
C ASP A 82 -16.84 9.71 -10.53
N ASP A 83 -16.96 11.03 -10.63
CA ASP A 83 -17.03 11.87 -11.85
C ASP A 83 -16.07 11.36 -12.94
N ASP A 84 -16.63 10.77 -14.00
CA ASP A 84 -15.94 10.21 -15.17
C ASP A 84 -15.58 11.34 -16.16
N GLY A 85 -14.84 12.32 -15.64
CA GLY A 85 -14.23 13.41 -16.41
C GLY A 85 -13.17 12.87 -17.37
N ASN A 86 -13.61 12.57 -18.59
CA ASN A 86 -12.82 12.19 -19.74
C ASN A 86 -11.63 13.14 -19.99
N GLU A 87 -10.41 12.65 -19.80
CA GLU A 87 -9.26 13.10 -20.59
C GLU A 87 -8.46 11.88 -21.07
N GLN A 88 -8.80 11.42 -22.28
CA GLN A 88 -7.96 10.52 -23.06
C GLN A 88 -6.72 11.28 -23.54
N VAL A 89 -5.79 11.53 -22.63
CA VAL A 89 -4.41 11.83 -23.00
C VAL A 89 -3.77 10.51 -23.38
N PHE A 90 -3.64 10.29 -24.69
CA PHE A 90 -2.80 9.26 -25.29
C PHE A 90 -1.35 9.60 -24.96
N VAL A 91 -0.91 9.25 -23.75
CA VAL A 91 0.50 9.39 -23.38
C VAL A 91 1.26 8.36 -24.19
N SER A 92 2.09 8.83 -25.13
CA SER A 92 3.06 7.98 -25.83
C SER A 92 3.78 7.10 -24.80
N SER A 93 4.08 5.86 -25.15
CA SER A 93 4.80 4.92 -24.28
C SER A 93 6.23 5.38 -23.93
N ASP A 94 6.63 6.56 -24.41
CA ASP A 94 7.90 7.20 -24.18
C ASP A 94 7.94 7.82 -22.77
N GLU A 95 8.60 7.05 -21.89
CA GLU A 95 9.25 7.48 -20.65
C GLU A 95 8.34 8.01 -19.52
N LEU A 96 7.50 7.12 -18.97
CA LEU A 96 7.00 7.33 -17.60
C LEU A 96 8.20 7.47 -16.65
N ASN A 97 8.25 8.58 -15.92
CA ASN A 97 9.31 8.84 -14.95
C ASN A 97 9.02 8.08 -13.65
N ILE A 98 9.39 6.80 -13.62
CA ILE A 98 9.21 5.92 -12.46
C ILE A 98 10.53 5.86 -11.69
N THR A 99 10.50 6.38 -10.47
CA THR A 99 11.64 6.30 -9.55
C THR A 99 11.45 5.15 -8.55
N ALA A 100 12.54 4.71 -7.92
CA ALA A 100 12.45 3.71 -6.86
C ALA A 100 11.60 4.19 -5.68
N ALA A 101 11.59 5.50 -5.38
CA ALA A 101 10.82 6.09 -4.29
C ALA A 101 9.30 5.99 -4.51
N ASP A 102 8.86 5.89 -5.77
CA ASP A 102 7.43 5.78 -6.10
C ASP A 102 6.86 4.39 -5.80
N ILE A 103 7.72 3.36 -5.78
CA ILE A 103 7.32 1.96 -5.71
C ILE A 103 6.59 1.62 -4.39
N PRO A 104 7.10 1.97 -3.20
CA PRO A 104 6.39 1.70 -1.94
C PRO A 104 5.01 2.38 -1.88
N GLN A 105 4.91 3.66 -2.29
CA GLN A 105 3.64 4.38 -2.22
C GLN A 105 2.62 3.85 -3.22
N ALA A 106 3.09 3.54 -4.43
CA ALA A 106 2.28 2.90 -5.45
C ALA A 106 1.83 1.51 -5.02
N PHE A 107 2.63 0.75 -4.26
CA PHE A 107 2.22 -0.54 -3.70
C PHE A 107 1.11 -0.40 -2.66
N THR A 108 1.25 0.51 -1.68
CA THR A 108 0.18 0.77 -0.70
C THR A 108 -1.13 1.16 -1.41
N HIS A 109 -1.06 2.10 -2.35
CA HIS A 109 -2.23 2.50 -3.14
C HIS A 109 -2.77 1.35 -4.01
N PHE A 110 -1.90 0.53 -4.61
CA PHE A 110 -2.29 -0.63 -5.38
C PHE A 110 -3.09 -1.62 -4.54
N THR A 111 -2.65 -1.96 -3.33
CA THR A 111 -3.37 -2.91 -2.47
C THR A 111 -4.78 -2.43 -2.13
N TYR A 112 -4.96 -1.13 -1.90
CA TYR A 112 -6.26 -0.50 -1.68
C TYR A 112 -7.19 -0.63 -2.89
N ILE A 113 -6.70 -0.33 -4.09
CA ILE A 113 -7.51 -0.42 -5.30
C ILE A 113 -7.78 -1.88 -5.70
N HIS A 114 -6.77 -2.73 -5.63
CA HIS A 114 -6.85 -4.14 -6.00
C HIS A 114 -7.84 -4.90 -5.11
N SER A 115 -7.88 -4.57 -3.82
CA SER A 115 -8.82 -5.17 -2.87
C SER A 115 -10.23 -4.58 -2.95
N ARG A 116 -10.52 -3.69 -3.91
CA ARG A 116 -11.78 -2.93 -3.99
C ARG A 116 -12.07 -2.15 -2.71
N ARG A 117 -11.07 -1.39 -2.25
CA ARG A 117 -11.13 -0.54 -1.06
C ARG A 117 -11.37 -1.33 0.25
N LYS A 118 -11.04 -2.63 0.26
CA LYS A 118 -11.30 -3.52 1.41
C LYS A 118 -10.12 -3.65 2.37
N THR A 119 -8.91 -3.70 1.82
CA THR A 119 -7.65 -3.79 2.57
C THR A 119 -6.62 -2.81 2.02
N MET A 120 -5.75 -2.31 2.89
CA MET A 120 -4.62 -1.47 2.50
C MET A 120 -3.38 -1.91 3.28
N VAL A 121 -2.29 -2.21 2.56
CA VAL A 121 -1.00 -2.57 3.18
C VAL A 121 -0.12 -1.33 3.25
N CYS A 122 0.25 -0.91 4.44
CA CYS A 122 1.06 0.27 4.74
C CYS A 122 2.13 -0.08 5.78
N ASP A 123 2.75 0.94 6.37
CA ASP A 123 3.92 0.79 7.24
C ASP A 123 5.09 0.12 6.50
N LEU A 124 5.28 0.48 5.22
CA LEU A 124 6.32 -0.12 4.40
C LEU A 124 7.69 0.37 4.87
N GLN A 125 8.48 -0.56 5.38
CA GLN A 125 9.78 -0.33 6.01
C GLN A 125 10.71 -1.52 5.80
N GLY A 126 12.02 -1.29 5.78
CA GLY A 126 13.01 -2.30 5.46
C GLY A 126 14.21 -1.73 4.71
N VAL A 127 14.78 -2.50 3.77
CA VAL A 127 15.99 -2.13 3.03
C VAL A 127 15.77 -2.27 1.53
N LEU A 128 16.22 -1.27 0.75
CA LEU A 128 16.36 -1.42 -0.70
C LEU A 128 17.72 -2.06 -1.00
N ASN A 129 17.72 -3.35 -1.30
CA ASN A 129 18.89 -4.09 -1.75
C ASN A 129 19.15 -3.82 -3.24
N THR A 130 20.15 -2.98 -3.52
CA THR A 130 20.58 -2.65 -4.89
C THR A 130 21.65 -3.60 -5.44
N ALA A 131 22.12 -4.57 -4.65
CA ALA A 131 23.12 -5.54 -5.09
C ALA A 131 22.51 -6.69 -5.91
N SER A 132 21.18 -6.89 -5.84
CA SER A 132 20.46 -7.83 -6.68
C SER A 132 20.06 -7.23 -8.03
N SER A 133 19.83 -8.09 -9.03
CA SER A 133 19.30 -7.68 -10.34
C SER A 133 18.03 -8.46 -10.66
N PRO A 134 16.83 -7.82 -10.68
CA PRO A 134 16.58 -6.42 -10.30
C PRO A 134 16.87 -6.14 -8.81
N PRO A 135 17.03 -4.85 -8.43
CA PRO A 135 17.01 -4.44 -7.02
C PRO A 135 15.74 -4.91 -6.31
N VAL A 136 15.80 -5.10 -4.99
CA VAL A 136 14.67 -5.59 -4.20
C VAL A 136 14.48 -4.75 -2.94
N PHE A 137 13.26 -4.27 -2.71
CA PHE A 137 12.81 -3.83 -1.40
C PHE A 137 12.53 -5.05 -0.54
N GLU A 138 13.42 -5.33 0.41
CA GLU A 138 13.23 -6.31 1.47
C GLU A 138 12.46 -5.61 2.59
N LEU A 139 11.15 -5.82 2.62
CA LEU A 139 10.23 -5.16 3.55
C LEU A 139 9.89 -6.07 4.73
N THR A 140 9.64 -5.46 5.87
CA THR A 140 9.21 -6.17 7.09
C THR A 140 8.15 -5.39 7.86
N ASP A 141 7.50 -6.08 8.80
CA ASP A 141 6.50 -5.55 9.73
C ASP A 141 5.42 -4.67 9.07
N PRO A 142 4.75 -5.12 7.98
CA PRO A 142 3.69 -4.34 7.37
C PRO A 142 2.47 -4.24 8.28
N VAL A 143 1.71 -3.17 8.10
CA VAL A 143 0.37 -3.02 8.71
C VAL A 143 -0.70 -3.18 7.65
N ILE A 144 -1.76 -3.91 7.97
CA ILE A 144 -2.94 -4.06 7.12
C ILE A 144 -4.12 -3.33 7.75
N HIS A 145 -4.60 -2.27 7.11
CA HIS A 145 -5.89 -1.67 7.46
C HIS A 145 -7.02 -2.44 6.78
N TYR A 146 -8.13 -2.67 7.49
CA TYR A 146 -9.30 -3.38 6.95
C TYR A 146 -10.61 -2.59 7.11
N ARG A 147 -11.35 -2.43 6.02
CA ARG A 147 -12.72 -1.88 6.06
C ARG A 147 -13.68 -3.00 6.40
N SER A 148 -14.23 -3.00 7.61
CA SER A 148 -15.22 -4.00 8.05
C SER A 148 -16.64 -3.58 7.65
N ASP A 149 -17.43 -4.50 7.09
CA ASP A 149 -18.87 -4.23 6.83
C ASP A 149 -19.73 -4.46 8.08
N LYS A 150 -19.16 -5.07 9.12
CA LYS A 150 -19.85 -5.47 10.36
C LYS A 150 -19.26 -4.76 11.59
N GLY A 151 -18.61 -3.62 11.41
CA GLY A 151 -18.02 -2.83 12.51
C GLY A 151 -16.82 -3.46 13.24
N ARG A 152 -16.37 -4.68 12.89
CA ARG A 152 -15.15 -5.30 13.46
C ARG A 152 -13.95 -4.36 13.35
N ARG A 153 -13.23 -4.19 14.45
CA ARG A 153 -11.99 -3.40 14.56
C ARG A 153 -10.79 -4.32 14.76
N ASN A 154 -9.59 -3.84 14.42
CA ASN A 154 -8.32 -4.52 14.67
C ASN A 154 -8.26 -5.96 14.09
N VAL A 155 -8.81 -6.16 12.88
CA VAL A 155 -8.93 -7.50 12.26
C VAL A 155 -7.56 -8.11 11.98
N PHE A 156 -6.60 -7.28 11.57
CA PHE A 156 -5.21 -7.68 11.35
C PHE A 156 -4.27 -7.25 12.48
N GLY A 157 -4.82 -7.10 13.69
CA GLY A 157 -4.06 -6.76 14.89
C GLY A 157 -4.24 -5.31 15.35
N ARG A 158 -3.54 -4.96 16.42
CA ARG A 158 -3.73 -3.68 17.14
C ARG A 158 -3.37 -2.45 16.30
N THR A 159 -2.56 -2.62 15.27
CA THR A 159 -2.11 -1.56 14.36
C THR A 159 -3.07 -1.30 13.20
N ASP A 160 -4.05 -2.18 12.98
CA ASP A 160 -5.15 -1.97 12.02
C ASP A 160 -6.10 -0.89 12.55
N LYS A 161 -6.04 0.28 11.92
CA LYS A 161 -6.89 1.46 12.22
C LYS A 161 -8.10 1.55 11.28
N GLY A 162 -8.36 0.50 10.50
CA GLY A 162 -9.47 0.42 9.56
C GLY A 162 -9.51 1.61 8.59
N VAL A 163 -10.73 2.12 8.34
CA VAL A 163 -10.98 3.21 7.40
C VAL A 163 -10.23 4.50 7.77
N ALA A 164 -10.11 4.81 9.06
CA ALA A 164 -9.36 5.98 9.51
C ALA A 164 -7.87 5.92 9.10
N GLY A 165 -7.26 4.73 9.23
CA GLY A 165 -5.89 4.51 8.76
C GLY A 165 -5.75 4.63 7.24
N MET A 166 -6.75 4.14 6.50
CA MET A 166 -6.79 4.30 5.04
C MET A 166 -6.89 5.77 4.62
N HIS A 167 -7.78 6.53 5.25
CA HIS A 167 -7.97 7.96 4.96
C HIS A 167 -6.71 8.77 5.30
N ALA A 168 -6.03 8.44 6.41
CA ALA A 168 -4.78 9.09 6.78
C ALA A 168 -3.69 8.94 5.70
N PHE A 169 -3.57 7.75 5.07
CA PHE A 169 -2.67 7.56 3.94
C PHE A 169 -3.13 8.32 2.69
N LEU A 170 -4.42 8.23 2.35
CA LEU A 170 -4.96 8.87 1.14
C LEU A 170 -4.89 10.41 1.21
N GLY A 171 -4.98 11.00 2.40
CA GLY A 171 -4.89 12.45 2.60
C GLY A 171 -3.51 13.04 2.32
N THR A 172 -2.44 12.24 2.40
CA THR A 172 -1.06 12.69 2.16
C THR A 172 -0.47 12.11 0.87
N HIS A 173 -1.01 11.00 0.37
CA HIS A 173 -0.56 10.33 -0.83
C HIS A 173 -0.90 11.12 -2.10
N LYS A 174 0.12 11.41 -2.90
CA LYS A 174 0.03 11.99 -4.24
C LYS A 174 0.33 10.91 -5.27
N CYS A 175 -0.62 10.65 -6.17
CA CYS A 175 -0.44 9.64 -7.21
C CYS A 175 0.70 9.98 -8.17
N THR A 176 1.60 9.01 -8.34
CA THR A 176 2.71 9.06 -9.30
C THR A 176 2.33 8.40 -10.62
N ASP A 177 3.18 8.50 -11.63
CA ASP A 177 2.96 7.85 -12.92
C ASP A 177 2.85 6.33 -12.80
N LEU A 178 3.60 5.73 -11.86
CA LEU A 178 3.48 4.31 -11.54
C LEU A 178 2.07 3.96 -11.01
N CYS A 179 1.48 4.79 -10.14
CA CYS A 179 0.11 4.57 -9.65
C CYS A 179 -0.90 4.57 -10.82
N ARG A 180 -0.77 5.53 -11.73
CA ARG A 180 -1.66 5.68 -12.89
C ARG A 180 -1.50 4.51 -13.86
N ALA A 181 -0.25 4.12 -14.14
CA ALA A 181 0.06 3.00 -15.02
C ALA A 181 -0.51 1.68 -14.47
N LEU A 182 -0.30 1.39 -13.18
CA LEU A 182 -0.87 0.22 -12.50
C LEU A 182 -2.39 0.19 -12.66
N ARG A 183 -3.10 1.27 -12.29
CA ARG A 183 -4.57 1.33 -12.40
C ARG A 183 -5.07 1.02 -13.82
N ARG A 184 -4.43 1.57 -14.86
CA ARG A 184 -4.80 1.33 -16.27
C ARG A 184 -4.64 -0.14 -16.66
N THR A 185 -3.49 -0.75 -16.34
CA THR A 185 -3.21 -2.15 -16.69
C THR A 185 -4.25 -3.12 -16.12
N TRP A 186 -4.76 -2.86 -14.91
CA TRP A 186 -5.71 -3.75 -14.24
C TRP A 186 -7.17 -3.50 -14.63
N LYS A 187 -7.56 -2.26 -14.99
CA LYS A 187 -8.91 -2.00 -15.56
C LYS A 187 -9.13 -2.84 -16.83
N HIS A 188 -8.14 -2.93 -17.73
CA HIS A 188 -8.25 -3.74 -18.96
C HIS A 188 -8.32 -5.27 -18.70
N GLY A 189 -7.73 -5.77 -17.62
CA GLY A 189 -7.81 -7.19 -17.25
C GLY A 189 -9.18 -7.64 -16.72
N GLN A 190 -9.95 -6.72 -16.12
CA GLN A 190 -11.30 -7.02 -15.62
C GLN A 190 -12.36 -6.97 -16.73
N TYR A 191 -12.22 -6.07 -17.72
CA TYR A 191 -13.10 -6.04 -18.90
C TYR A 191 -12.86 -7.23 -19.84
N ALA A 192 -11.63 -7.78 -19.91
CA ALA A 192 -11.33 -8.96 -20.73
C ALA A 192 -12.08 -10.22 -20.25
N LYS A 193 -12.38 -10.35 -18.95
CA LYS A 193 -13.17 -11.47 -18.40
C LYS A 193 -14.68 -11.36 -18.65
N ARG A 194 -15.19 -10.22 -19.15
CA ARG A 194 -16.62 -10.00 -19.44
C ARG A 194 -17.01 -10.31 -20.89
N ARG A 195 -16.10 -10.85 -21.72
CA ARG A 195 -16.34 -11.19 -23.13
C ARG A 195 -16.31 -12.69 -23.44
N THR A 196 -16.73 -13.55 -22.52
CA THR A 196 -17.20 -14.87 -22.93
C THR A 196 -18.58 -14.69 -23.57
N PRO A 197 -18.76 -14.95 -24.87
CA PRO A 197 -20.09 -14.99 -25.46
C PRO A 197 -20.85 -16.11 -24.76
N PHE A 198 -22.03 -15.80 -24.24
CA PHE A 198 -23.02 -16.85 -23.99
C PHE A 198 -23.18 -17.64 -25.29
N ARG A 199 -22.85 -18.93 -25.23
CA ARG A 199 -23.32 -19.94 -26.19
C ARG A 199 -24.47 -20.68 -25.55
#